data_AF-A0A953WUX9-F1
#
_entry.id   AF-A0A953WUX9-F1
#
_cell.length_a   1.000
_cell.length_b   1.000
_cell.length_c   1.000
_cell.angle_alpha   90.00
_cell.angle_beta   90.00
_cell.angle_gamma   90.00
#
_symmetry.space_group_name_H-M   'P 1'
#
loop_
_entity.id
_entity.type
_entity.pdbx_description
1 polymer ?
#
loop_
_entity_poly.entity_id
_entity_poly.type
_entity_poly.pdbx_seq_one_letter_code
_entity_poly.pdbx_strand_id
1 'polypeptide(L)'
;MDDIERKTLPWLNGGFDMEGIAAALAFLLVAVLLGVLWGPLFWVVFIFFVAALMASRWSNRTPPETANGIVAPCDGVVVSVGLAEVPPELRLSQKPMMRVRISSGPAATNKVYTP
;
A
#
# COMPACT_ATOMS: atom_id res chain seq x y z
N MET A 1 -24.55 18.16 -2.89
CA MET A 1 -23.66 19.26 -2.46
C MET A 1 -22.44 18.59 -1.84
N ASP A 2 -21.78 17.70 -2.61
CA ASP A 2 -21.01 16.57 -2.06
C ASP A 2 -19.60 16.44 -2.66
N ASP A 3 -19.15 17.41 -3.45
CA ASP A 3 -17.85 17.35 -4.14
C ASP A 3 -16.69 18.01 -3.36
N ILE A 4 -16.98 18.65 -2.22
CA ILE A 4 -15.96 19.34 -1.39
C ILE A 4 -15.31 18.40 -0.36
N GLU A 5 -15.77 17.15 -0.27
CA GLU A 5 -15.17 16.11 0.58
C GLU A 5 -14.22 15.18 -0.21
N ARG A 6 -13.81 15.58 -1.42
CA ARG A 6 -12.60 15.02 -2.05
C ARG A 6 -11.39 15.54 -1.30
N LYS A 7 -11.06 14.88 -0.19
CA LYS A 7 -9.78 14.86 0.55
C LYS A 7 -8.66 15.57 -0.22
N THR A 8 -8.51 16.87 0.04
CA THR A 8 -7.61 17.77 -0.70
C THR A 8 -6.13 17.43 -0.52
N LEU A 9 -5.79 16.50 0.37
CA LEU A 9 -4.44 15.99 0.60
C LEU A 9 -4.48 14.45 0.76
N PRO A 10 -4.58 13.66 -0.33
CA PRO A 10 -4.60 12.18 -0.24
C PRO A 10 -3.41 11.61 0.54
N TRP A 11 -2.27 12.31 0.50
CA TRP A 11 -1.04 11.95 1.20
C TRP A 11 -1.07 12.17 2.71
N LEU A 12 -1.98 13.00 3.23
CA LEU A 12 -2.06 13.32 4.66
C LEU A 12 -3.15 12.50 5.39
N ASN A 13 -4.04 11.87 4.63
CA ASN A 13 -5.13 11.03 5.16
C ASN A 13 -4.72 9.56 5.35
N GLY A 14 -3.43 9.25 5.17
CA GLY A 14 -2.89 7.92 5.43
C GLY A 14 -2.68 7.68 6.92
N GLY A 15 -2.99 6.47 7.38
CA GLY A 15 -2.59 6.03 8.73
C GLY A 15 -1.10 5.70 8.76
N PHE A 16 -0.52 5.61 9.95
CA PHE A 16 0.83 5.08 10.14
C PHE A 16 0.76 3.66 10.67
N ASP A 17 1.66 2.81 10.19
CA ASP A 17 1.86 1.50 10.80
C ASP A 17 2.47 1.64 12.21
N MET A 18 2.02 0.81 13.15
CA MET A 18 2.50 0.82 14.54
C MET A 18 4.00 0.48 14.59
N GLU A 19 4.47 -0.44 13.75
CA GLU A 19 5.88 -0.80 13.64
C GLU A 19 6.72 0.41 13.19
N GLY A 20 6.18 1.17 12.22
CA GLY A 20 6.81 2.38 11.72
C GLY A 20 6.79 3.55 12.71
N ILE A 21 5.72 3.71 13.50
CA ILE A 21 5.68 4.66 14.62
C ILE A 21 6.73 4.28 15.66
N ALA A 22 6.84 3.00 16.01
CA ALA A 22 7.83 2.52 16.98
C ALA A 22 9.27 2.80 16.49
N ALA A 23 9.56 2.50 15.22
CA ALA A 23 10.84 2.81 14.61
C ALA A 23 11.13 4.33 14.62
N ALA A 24 10.14 5.15 14.26
CA ALA A 24 10.27 6.60 14.32
C ALA A 24 10.58 7.09 15.75
N LEU A 25 9.84 6.63 16.76
CA LEU A 25 10.10 7.00 18.15
C LEU A 25 11.50 6.60 18.63
N ALA A 26 12.02 5.44 18.19
CA ALA A 26 13.39 5.05 18.47
C ALA A 26 14.40 6.04 17.86
N PHE A 27 14.24 6.42 16.59
CA PHE A 27 15.10 7.44 15.97
C PHE A 27 14.99 8.80 16.65
N LEU A 28 13.80 9.19 17.10
CA LEU A 28 13.61 10.44 17.83
C LEU A 28 14.36 10.43 19.16
N LEU A 29 14.28 9.33 19.94
CA LEU A 29 15.03 9.18 21.18
C LEU A 29 16.54 9.26 20.95
N VAL A 30 17.04 8.56 19.92
CA VAL A 30 18.47 8.60 19.57
C VAL A 30 18.90 10.00 19.12
N ALA A 31 18.07 10.72 18.36
CA ALA A 31 18.35 12.10 17.95
C ALA A 31 18.50 13.03 19.15
N VAL A 32 17.59 12.92 20.14
CA VAL A 32 17.65 13.73 21.37
C VAL A 32 18.92 13.40 22.17
N LEU A 33 19.25 12.12 22.37
CA LEU A 33 20.45 11.71 23.10
C LEU A 33 21.73 12.23 22.45
N LEU A 34 21.85 12.13 21.13
CA LEU A 34 23.01 12.64 20.39
C LEU A 34 23.03 14.17 20.32
N GLY A 35 21.86 14.81 20.28
CA GLY A 35 21.73 16.27 20.29
C GLY A 35 22.26 16.91 21.57
N VAL A 36 22.09 16.24 22.71
CA VAL A 36 22.67 16.67 24.00
C VAL A 36 24.20 16.65 23.95
N LEU A 37 24.79 15.70 23.22
CA LEU A 37 26.24 15.63 23.05
C LEU A 37 26.75 16.69 22.07
N TRP A 38 26.08 16.85 20.92
CA TRP A 38 26.46 17.80 19.90
C TRP A 38 25.28 18.11 18.95
N GLY A 39 24.86 19.38 18.90
CA GLY A 39 23.68 19.83 18.16
C GLY A 39 23.59 19.38 16.69
N PRO A 40 24.68 19.34 15.90
CA PRO A 40 24.62 18.82 14.53
C PRO A 40 24.19 17.35 14.41
N LEU A 41 24.51 16.49 15.39
CA LEU A 41 24.12 15.08 15.35
C LEU A 41 22.61 14.89 15.49
N PHE A 42 21.93 15.78 16.22
CA PHE A 42 20.47 15.78 16.31
C PHE A 42 19.86 15.79 14.91
N TRP A 43 20.29 16.73 14.06
CA TRP A 43 19.72 16.91 12.73
C TRP A 43 19.95 15.73 11.81
N VAL A 44 21.14 15.11 11.88
CA VAL A 44 21.45 13.91 11.10
C VAL A 44 20.49 12.78 11.44
N VAL A 45 20.26 12.51 12.73
CA VAL A 45 19.35 11.43 13.15
C VAL A 45 17.89 11.81 12.96
N PHE A 46 17.55 13.09 13.13
CA PHE A 46 16.19 13.59 12.94
C PHE A 46 15.69 13.39 11.49
N ILE A 47 16.59 13.46 10.50
CA ILE A 47 16.23 13.11 9.11
C ILE A 47 15.76 11.65 9.01
N PHE A 48 16.40 10.71 9.72
CA PHE A 48 15.97 9.31 9.73
C PHE A 48 14.62 9.13 10.44
N PHE A 49 14.35 9.90 11.50
CA PHE A 49 13.02 9.94 12.12
C PHE A 49 11.94 10.33 11.11
N VAL A 50 12.16 11.42 10.35
CA VAL A 50 11.22 11.86 9.32
C VAL A 50 11.09 10.83 8.19
N ALA A 51 12.20 10.22 7.77
CA ALA A 51 12.20 9.16 6.76
C ALA A 51 11.40 7.93 7.21
N ALA A 52 11.53 7.51 8.47
CA ALA A 52 10.77 6.40 9.04
C ALA A 52 9.27 6.68 9.06
N LEU A 53 8.85 7.90 9.43
CA LEU A 53 7.44 8.33 9.32
C LEU A 53 6.95 8.33 7.87
N MET A 54 7.76 8.84 6.95
CA MET A 54 7.40 8.87 5.52
C MET A 54 7.32 7.47 4.90
N ALA A 55 8.11 6.50 5.39
CA ALA A 55 8.07 5.12 4.95
C ALA A 55 6.89 4.34 5.53
N SER A 56 6.48 4.66 6.76
CA SER A 56 5.40 3.95 7.46
C SER A 56 4.00 4.43 7.12
N ARG A 57 3.89 5.47 6.28
CA ARG A 57 2.59 5.95 5.79
C ARG A 57 1.90 4.85 4.98
N TRP A 58 0.67 4.55 5.35
CA TRP A 58 -0.19 3.64 4.62
C TRP A 58 -1.44 4.36 4.14
N SER A 59 -1.82 4.16 2.87
CA SER A 59 -3.11 4.61 2.35
C SER A 59 -4.09 3.46 2.37
N ASN A 60 -5.30 3.69 2.86
CA ASN A 60 -6.36 2.69 2.71
C ASN A 60 -6.67 2.49 1.22
N ARG A 61 -6.87 1.24 0.80
CA ARG A 61 -7.25 0.89 -0.57
C ARG A 61 -8.78 0.82 -0.62
N THR A 62 -9.41 1.86 -1.15
CA THR A 62 -10.85 1.90 -1.36
C THR A 62 -11.16 1.56 -2.81
N PRO A 63 -11.96 0.51 -3.09
CA PRO A 63 -12.38 0.23 -4.46
C PRO A 63 -13.22 1.39 -5.00
N PRO A 64 -13.16 1.69 -6.30
CA PRO A 64 -14.01 2.70 -6.91
C PRO A 64 -15.48 2.24 -6.88
N GLU A 65 -16.41 3.17 -6.64
CA GLU A 65 -17.84 2.89 -6.78
C GLU A 65 -18.21 2.78 -8.27
N THR A 66 -18.17 1.57 -8.82
CA THR A 66 -18.54 1.29 -10.20
C THR A 66 -19.51 0.11 -10.24
N ALA A 67 -20.75 0.35 -10.68
CA ALA A 67 -21.83 -0.64 -10.63
C ALA A 67 -21.56 -1.93 -11.45
N ASN A 68 -20.75 -1.85 -12.51
CA ASN A 68 -20.46 -2.96 -13.42
C ASN A 68 -18.94 -3.20 -13.61
N GLY A 69 -18.11 -2.79 -12.64
CA GLY A 69 -16.67 -2.96 -12.68
C GLY A 69 -16.22 -4.18 -11.87
N ILE A 70 -15.21 -4.90 -12.36
CA ILE A 70 -14.48 -5.92 -11.60
C ILE A 70 -13.21 -5.25 -11.09
N VAL A 71 -12.96 -5.30 -9.78
CA VAL A 71 -11.75 -4.69 -9.19
C VAL A 71 -10.65 -5.75 -9.10
N ALA A 72 -9.39 -5.33 -9.26
CA ALA A 72 -8.29 -6.26 -9.11
C ALA A 72 -8.28 -6.87 -7.69
N PRO A 73 -8.21 -8.20 -7.55
CA PRO A 73 -8.29 -8.86 -6.24
C PRO A 73 -7.03 -8.64 -5.40
N CYS A 74 -5.90 -8.32 -6.02
CA CYS A 74 -4.64 -8.05 -5.34
C CYS A 74 -3.80 -7.02 -6.11
N ASP A 75 -2.85 -6.41 -5.40
CA ASP A 75 -1.85 -5.57 -6.03
C ASP A 75 -0.75 -6.42 -6.67
N GLY A 76 -0.27 -5.96 -7.82
CA GLY A 76 0.79 -6.63 -8.55
C GLY A 76 0.93 -6.08 -9.95
N VAL A 77 1.59 -6.85 -10.79
CA VAL A 77 1.78 -6.51 -12.21
C VAL A 77 0.89 -7.41 -13.05
N VAL A 78 0.13 -6.82 -13.97
CA VAL A 78 -0.62 -7.58 -14.96
C VAL A 78 0.39 -8.22 -15.93
N VAL A 79 0.46 -9.55 -15.93
CA VAL A 79 1.39 -10.34 -16.75
C VAL A 79 0.80 -10.64 -18.12
N SER A 80 -0.52 -10.90 -18.17
CA SER A 80 -1.20 -11.23 -19.42
C SER A 80 -2.70 -10.97 -19.33
N VAL A 81 -3.28 -10.51 -20.42
CA VAL A 81 -4.74 -10.39 -20.63
C VAL A 81 -5.09 -11.08 -21.94
N GLY A 82 -6.02 -12.03 -21.92
CA GLY A 82 -6.47 -12.70 -23.15
C GLY A 82 -7.45 -13.84 -22.90
N LEU A 83 -8.04 -14.35 -23.99
CA LEU A 83 -8.88 -15.53 -23.94
C LEU A 83 -8.04 -16.76 -23.62
N ALA A 84 -8.50 -17.57 -22.68
CA ALA A 84 -7.88 -18.83 -22.32
C ALA A 84 -8.93 -19.90 -22.04
N GLU A 85 -8.58 -21.15 -22.30
CA GLU A 85 -9.38 -22.28 -21.83
C GLU A 85 -9.45 -22.27 -20.31
N VAL A 86 -10.64 -22.55 -19.79
CA VAL A 86 -10.92 -22.58 -18.37
C VAL A 86 -10.38 -23.90 -17.80
N PRO A 87 -9.55 -23.87 -16.74
CA PRO A 87 -9.14 -25.09 -16.06
C PRO A 87 -10.35 -25.90 -15.57
N PRO A 88 -10.35 -27.23 -15.76
CA PRO A 88 -11.49 -28.08 -15.42
C PRO A 88 -11.80 -28.08 -13.91
N GLU A 89 -10.82 -27.78 -13.06
CA GLU A 89 -10.97 -27.71 -11.60
C GLU A 89 -11.91 -26.58 -11.15
N LEU A 90 -12.02 -25.51 -11.95
CA LEU A 90 -12.87 -24.35 -11.64
C LEU A 90 -14.37 -24.62 -11.88
N ARG A 91 -14.74 -25.74 -12.51
CA ARG A 91 -16.13 -26.13 -12.82
C ARG A 91 -16.94 -25.03 -13.52
N LEU A 92 -16.28 -24.16 -14.28
CA LEU A 92 -16.93 -23.14 -15.12
C LEU A 92 -17.30 -23.73 -16.48
N SER A 93 -18.05 -22.97 -17.29
CA SER A 93 -18.39 -23.40 -18.64
C SER A 93 -17.13 -23.59 -19.49
N GLN A 94 -17.05 -24.69 -20.23
CA GLN A 94 -15.90 -25.11 -21.06
C GLN A 94 -15.69 -24.26 -22.33
N LYS A 95 -16.02 -22.97 -22.28
CA LYS A 95 -15.78 -22.01 -23.37
C LYS A 95 -14.56 -21.16 -23.03
N PRO A 96 -13.74 -20.75 -24.01
CA PRO A 96 -12.66 -19.79 -23.76
C PRO A 96 -13.20 -18.52 -23.09
N MET A 97 -12.62 -18.15 -21.95
CA MET A 97 -13.01 -16.97 -21.16
C MET A 97 -11.87 -15.98 -21.06
N MET A 98 -12.20 -14.71 -20.78
CA MET A 98 -11.20 -13.68 -20.56
C MET A 98 -10.45 -13.94 -19.26
N ARG A 99 -9.13 -14.08 -19.34
CA ARG A 99 -8.25 -14.31 -18.20
C ARG A 99 -7.30 -13.13 -18.02
N VAL A 100 -7.28 -12.58 -16.82
CA VAL A 100 -6.30 -11.58 -16.38
C VAL A 100 -5.36 -12.24 -15.38
N ARG A 101 -4.06 -12.27 -15.68
CA ARG A 101 -3.04 -12.83 -14.78
C ARG A 101 -2.32 -11.70 -14.09
N ILE A 102 -2.32 -11.72 -12.76
CA ILE A 102 -1.62 -10.74 -11.92
C ILE A 102 -0.51 -11.47 -11.18
N SER A 103 0.71 -10.96 -11.25
CA SER A 103 1.84 -11.42 -10.44
C SER A 103 2.00 -10.49 -9.25
N SER A 104 1.79 -11.02 -8.04
CA SER A 104 2.01 -10.28 -6.80
C SER A 104 3.41 -10.60 -6.25
N GLY A 105 4.16 -9.57 -5.90
CA GLY A 105 5.51 -9.73 -5.35
C GLY A 105 5.48 -10.12 -3.87
N PRO A 106 6.56 -10.68 -3.31
CA PRO A 106 6.63 -11.06 -1.90
C PRO A 106 6.52 -9.88 -0.93
N ALA A 107 6.82 -8.66 -1.39
CA ALA A 107 6.65 -7.42 -0.64
C ALA A 107 5.28 -6.75 -0.86
N ALA A 108 4.48 -7.23 -1.81
CA ALA A 108 3.09 -6.80 -1.93
C ALA A 108 2.29 -7.46 -0.82
N THR A 109 1.26 -6.77 -0.33
CA THR A 109 0.34 -7.34 0.65
C THR A 109 -0.23 -8.63 0.06
N ASN A 110 0.17 -9.78 0.61
CA ASN A 110 -0.19 -11.12 0.12
C ASN A 110 -1.67 -11.47 0.39
N LYS A 111 -2.52 -10.44 0.55
CA LYS A 111 -3.96 -10.55 0.75
C LYS A 111 -4.62 -10.51 -0.62
N VAL A 112 -5.30 -11.60 -0.95
CA VAL A 112 -6.19 -11.67 -2.11
C VAL A 112 -7.60 -11.40 -1.62
N TYR A 113 -8.24 -10.40 -2.21
CA TYR A 113 -9.62 -10.02 -1.94
C TYR A 113 -10.54 -10.57 -3.02
N THR A 114 -11.83 -10.61 -2.73
CA THR A 114 -12.85 -10.91 -3.74
C THR A 114 -12.94 -9.73 -4.72
N PRO A 115 -12.86 -9.98 -6.04
CA PRO A 115 -12.90 -8.95 -7.05
C PRO A 115 -14.29 -8.37 -7.29
#